data_AF-A0A2T2QXR7-F1
#
_entry.id   AF-A0A2T2QXR7-F1
#
_cell.length_a   1.000
_cell.length_b   1.000
_cell.length_c   1.000
_cell.angle_alpha   90.00
_cell.angle_beta   90.00
_cell.angle_gamma   90.00
#
_symmetry.space_group_name_H-M   'P 1'
#
loop_
_entity.id
_entity.type
_entity.pdbx_description
1 polymer ?
#
loop_
_entity_poly.entity_id
_entity_poly.type
_entity_poly.pdbx_seq_one_letter_code
_entity_poly.pdbx_strand_id
1 'polypeptide(L)'
;MQVKKDVTIDELIQRAESYCSDSNLSIIKNSFSFAKQAHQGQTRMTGKPYIKHPLAVAYILADMGLEPPMICAALMHDVIEDTDRTYDAEIISFYGRRRKDYDYKTSRPGP
;
A
#
# COMPACT_ATOMS: atom_id res chain seq x y z
N MET A 1 12.25 -14.87 -8.89
CA MET A 1 11.87 -13.66 -8.12
C MET A 1 12.07 -13.97 -6.64
N GLN A 2 13.11 -13.43 -6.00
CA GLN A 2 13.33 -13.64 -4.56
C GLN A 2 12.47 -12.65 -3.79
N VAL A 3 11.50 -13.14 -3.02
CA VAL A 3 10.71 -12.29 -2.12
C VAL A 3 11.61 -11.85 -0.98
N LYS A 4 12.00 -10.56 -0.97
CA LYS A 4 12.77 -9.96 0.11
C LYS A 4 11.89 -10.00 1.37
N LYS A 5 12.32 -10.72 2.42
CA LYS A 5 11.52 -10.96 3.63
C LYS A 5 11.53 -9.79 4.63
N ASP A 6 12.46 -8.85 4.48
CA ASP A 6 12.62 -7.68 5.34
C ASP A 6 12.69 -6.42 4.46
N VAL A 7 11.54 -6.04 3.90
CA VAL A 7 11.38 -4.78 3.16
C VAL A 7 11.09 -3.64 4.13
N THR A 8 11.64 -2.46 3.89
CA THR A 8 11.30 -1.23 4.63
C THR A 8 10.38 -0.32 3.81
N ILE A 9 9.68 0.60 4.50
CA ILE A 9 8.85 1.60 3.82
C ILE A 9 9.70 2.50 2.90
N ASP A 10 10.94 2.78 3.27
CA ASP A 10 11.85 3.59 2.46
C ASP A 10 12.20 2.90 1.14
N GLU A 11 12.43 1.57 1.17
CA GLU A 11 12.67 0.79 -0.05
C GLU A 11 11.45 0.77 -0.98
N LEU A 12 10.23 0.68 -0.41
CA LEU A 12 8.99 0.77 -1.18
C LEU A 12 8.85 2.14 -1.85
N ILE A 13 9.11 3.21 -1.09
CA ILE A 13 9.00 4.58 -1.58
C ILE A 13 10.05 4.85 -2.66
N GLN A 14 11.30 4.42 -2.46
CA GLN A 14 12.36 4.55 -3.46
C GLN A 14 12.00 3.83 -4.76
N ARG A 15 11.31 2.68 -4.68
CA ARG A 15 10.82 1.97 -5.88
C ARG A 15 9.73 2.77 -6.58
N ALA A 16 8.75 3.24 -5.82
CA ALA A 16 7.62 4.02 -6.34
C ALA A 16 8.05 5.39 -6.89
N GLU A 17 9.10 6.02 -6.34
CA GLU A 17 9.66 7.30 -6.79
C GLU A 17 10.05 7.28 -8.28
N SER A 18 10.43 6.12 -8.81
CA SER A 18 10.84 5.99 -10.21
C SER A 18 9.69 6.19 -11.22
N TYR A 19 8.42 6.11 -10.79
CA TYR A 19 7.26 6.21 -11.67
C TYR A 19 6.03 6.90 -11.07
N CYS A 20 6.08 7.34 -9.80
CA CYS A 20 5.00 8.04 -9.11
C CYS A 20 5.34 9.51 -8.84
N SER A 21 4.31 10.36 -8.79
CA SER A 21 4.43 11.74 -8.29
C SER A 21 4.50 11.81 -6.77
N ASP A 22 5.05 12.91 -6.22
CA ASP A 22 5.15 13.15 -4.77
C ASP A 22 3.81 13.05 -4.03
N SER A 23 2.71 13.43 -4.68
CA SER A 23 1.35 13.30 -4.13
C SER A 23 0.98 11.82 -3.94
N ASN A 24 1.33 10.96 -4.88
CA ASN A 24 1.07 9.52 -4.79
C ASN A 24 1.96 8.85 -3.75
N LEU A 25 3.24 9.24 -3.66
CA LEU A 25 4.15 8.77 -2.61
C LEU A 25 3.64 9.13 -1.21
N SER A 26 3.08 10.33 -1.05
CA SER A 26 2.48 10.76 0.21
C SER A 26 1.27 9.90 0.60
N ILE A 27 0.45 9.50 -0.38
CA ILE A 27 -0.70 8.60 -0.14
C ILE A 27 -0.22 7.20 0.26
N ILE A 28 0.83 6.68 -0.38
CA ILE A 28 1.43 5.38 0.00
C ILE A 28 1.95 5.42 1.44
N LYS A 29 2.68 6.48 1.82
CA LYS A 29 3.17 6.69 3.20
C LYS A 29 2.01 6.75 4.20
N ASN A 30 0.95 7.48 3.87
CA ASN A 30 -0.24 7.59 4.72
C ASN A 30 -0.96 6.24 4.87
N SER A 31 -1.08 5.47 3.78
CA SER A 31 -1.70 4.13 3.78
C SER A 31 -0.90 3.17 4.66
N PHE A 32 0.43 3.22 4.56
CA PHE A 32 1.31 2.44 5.43
C PHE A 32 1.15 2.83 6.91
N SER A 33 1.10 4.13 7.21
CA SER A 33 0.90 4.62 8.58
C SER A 33 -0.46 4.17 9.15
N PHE A 34 -1.51 4.23 8.33
CA PHE A 34 -2.84 3.77 8.70
C PHE A 34 -2.85 2.26 8.97
N ALA A 35 -2.33 1.46 8.05
CA ALA A 35 -2.23 0.01 8.23
C ALA A 35 -1.39 -0.36 9.46
N LYS A 36 -0.27 0.34 9.69
CA LYS A 36 0.56 0.14 10.87
C LYS A 36 -0.18 0.45 12.17
N GLN A 37 -1.00 1.50 12.19
CA GLN A 37 -1.84 1.87 13.33
C GLN A 37 -2.98 0.87 13.54
N ALA A 38 -3.60 0.39 12.47
CA ALA A 38 -4.68 -0.60 12.56
C ALA A 38 -4.18 -1.94 13.13
N HIS A 39 -2.97 -2.37 12.75
CA HIS A 39 -2.31 -3.55 13.32
C HIS A 39 -1.47 -3.25 14.58
N GLN A 40 -1.57 -2.04 15.16
CA GLN A 40 -0.80 -1.68 16.34
C GLN A 40 -1.31 -2.48 17.55
N GLY A 41 -0.43 -3.28 18.16
CA GLY A 41 -0.79 -4.21 19.23
C GLY A 41 -1.04 -5.66 18.75
N GLN A 42 -1.17 -5.89 17.44
CA GLN A 42 -1.18 -7.23 16.87
C GLN A 42 0.24 -7.71 16.59
N THR A 43 0.61 -8.85 17.19
CA THR A 43 1.86 -9.55 16.91
C THR A 43 1.52 -10.90 16.29
N ARG A 44 2.22 -11.29 15.21
CA ARG A 44 2.07 -12.66 14.70
C ARG A 44 2.56 -13.65 15.75
N MET A 45 2.16 -14.93 15.65
CA MET A 45 2.66 -16.02 16.51
C MET A 45 4.20 -16.10 16.58
N THR A 46 4.91 -15.50 15.62
CA THR A 46 6.37 -15.40 15.53
C THR A 46 6.97 -14.16 16.20
N GLY A 47 6.16 -13.32 16.86
CA GLY A 47 6.59 -12.08 17.55
C GLY A 47 6.90 -10.90 16.62
N LYS A 48 6.70 -11.03 15.31
CA LYS A 48 6.94 -9.95 14.33
C LYS A 48 5.69 -9.06 14.16
N PRO A 49 5.87 -7.75 13.91
CA PRO A 49 4.77 -6.84 13.56
C PRO A 49 4.04 -7.33 12.30
N TYR A 50 2.70 -7.33 12.33
CA TYR A 50 1.87 -7.83 11.23
C TYR A 50 2.13 -7.08 9.91
N ILE A 51 2.43 -5.78 10.00
CA ILE A 51 2.70 -4.87 8.87
C ILE A 51 3.80 -5.32 7.90
N LYS A 52 4.67 -6.27 8.28
CA LYS A 52 5.70 -6.80 7.38
C LYS A 52 5.13 -7.54 6.17
N HIS A 53 3.99 -8.22 6.32
CA HIS A 53 3.39 -8.96 5.20
C HIS A 53 2.80 -8.02 4.14
N PRO A 54 1.90 -7.07 4.47
CA PRO A 54 1.41 -6.08 3.53
C PRO A 54 2.53 -5.30 2.83
N LEU A 55 3.59 -4.96 3.56
CA LEU A 55 4.72 -4.22 3.01
C LEU A 55 5.50 -5.01 1.94
N ALA A 56 5.70 -6.32 2.15
CA ALA A 56 6.35 -7.18 1.16
C ALA A 56 5.49 -7.33 -0.11
N VAL A 57 4.17 -7.45 0.04
CA VAL A 57 3.24 -7.52 -1.11
C VAL A 57 3.26 -6.20 -1.87
N ALA A 58 3.12 -5.07 -1.18
CA ALA A 58 3.18 -3.73 -1.77
C ALA A 58 4.50 -3.49 -2.53
N TYR A 59 5.63 -3.98 -2.01
CA TYR A 59 6.92 -3.90 -2.68
C TYR A 59 6.98 -4.71 -3.96
N ILE A 60 6.43 -5.93 -3.97
CA ILE A 60 6.32 -6.73 -5.21
C ILE A 60 5.51 -5.98 -6.26
N LEU A 61 4.38 -5.37 -5.86
CA LEU A 61 3.58 -4.59 -6.79
C LEU A 61 4.34 -3.37 -7.31
N ALA A 62 5.10 -2.69 -6.44
CA ALA A 62 5.92 -1.56 -6.83
C ALA A 62 7.08 -1.97 -7.75
N ASP A 63 7.67 -3.15 -7.53
CA ASP A 63 8.71 -3.72 -8.37
C ASP A 63 8.20 -4.08 -9.77
N MET A 64 6.92 -4.46 -9.87
CA MET A 64 6.21 -4.66 -11.13
C MET A 64 5.79 -3.36 -11.83
N GLY A 65 6.04 -2.19 -11.22
CA GLY A 65 5.64 -0.89 -11.76
C GLY A 65 4.13 -0.65 -11.71
N LEU A 66 3.42 -1.28 -10.77
CA LEU A 66 1.98 -1.08 -10.65
C LEU A 66 1.63 0.30 -10.07
N GLU A 67 0.46 0.75 -10.50
CA GLU A 67 -0.13 2.03 -10.15
C GLU A 67 -0.30 2.23 -8.62
N PRO A 68 -0.07 3.44 -8.08
CA PRO A 68 -0.09 3.73 -6.65
C PRO A 68 -1.35 3.27 -5.87
N PRO A 69 -2.59 3.32 -6.40
CA PRO A 69 -3.76 2.76 -5.74
C PRO A 69 -3.66 1.26 -5.48
N MET A 70 -2.99 0.50 -6.36
CA MET A 70 -2.78 -0.94 -6.17
C MET A 70 -1.82 -1.19 -5.01
N ILE A 71 -0.77 -0.36 -4.89
CA ILE A 71 0.18 -0.40 -3.78
C ILE A 71 -0.54 -0.09 -2.46
N CYS A 72 -1.40 0.93 -2.44
CA CYS A 72 -2.18 1.29 -1.25
C CYS A 72 -3.17 0.18 -0.87
N ALA A 73 -3.85 -0.43 -1.85
CA ALA A 73 -4.73 -1.56 -1.62
C ALA A 73 -3.96 -2.75 -1.01
N ALA A 74 -2.77 -3.07 -1.52
CA ALA A 74 -1.91 -4.10 -0.93
C ALA A 74 -1.45 -3.78 0.49
N LEU A 75 -1.20 -2.51 0.82
CA LEU A 75 -0.89 -2.12 2.20
C LEU A 75 -2.09 -2.28 3.15
N MET A 76 -3.31 -2.19 2.64
CA MET A 76 -4.54 -2.17 3.45
C MET A 76 -5.37 -3.46 3.36
N HIS A 77 -5.00 -4.44 2.54
CA HIS A 77 -5.80 -5.66 2.33
C HIS A 77 -6.03 -6.43 3.64
N ASP A 78 -4.96 -6.67 4.40
CA ASP A 78 -5.04 -7.33 5.72
C ASP A 78 -5.74 -6.48 6.78
N VAL A 79 -5.80 -5.15 6.63
CA VAL A 79 -6.51 -4.30 7.61
C VAL A 79 -8.00 -4.62 7.57
N ILE A 80 -8.56 -4.86 6.39
CA ILE A 80 -9.97 -5.20 6.21
C ILE A 80 -10.26 -6.64 6.68
N GLU A 81 -9.32 -7.56 6.48
CA GLU A 81 -9.51 -8.98 6.80
C GLU A 81 -9.20 -9.33 8.26
N ASP A 82 -8.18 -8.70 8.87
CA ASP A 82 -7.64 -9.08 10.19
C ASP A 82 -7.92 -8.05 11.30
N THR A 83 -8.67 -6.98 11.03
CA THR A 83 -9.08 -6.01 12.05
C THR A 83 -10.58 -5.78 12.02
N ASP A 84 -11.16 -5.37 13.16
CA ASP A 84 -12.58 -5.02 13.27
C ASP A 84 -12.96 -3.74 12.50
N ARG A 85 -12.03 -3.17 11.71
CA ARG A 85 -12.29 -2.03 10.83
C ARG A 85 -13.03 -2.54 9.58
N THR A 86 -14.35 -2.40 9.57
CA THR A 86 -15.18 -2.62 8.38
C THR A 86 -14.83 -1.61 7.26
N TYR A 87 -15.37 -1.81 6.05
CA TYR A 87 -15.36 -0.83 4.94
C TYR A 87 -16.12 0.46 5.32
N ASP A 88 -15.69 1.12 6.38
CA ASP A 88 -16.36 2.24 7.01
C ASP A 88 -16.04 3.55 6.29
N ALA A 89 -16.73 4.60 6.75
CA ALA A 89 -16.53 5.98 6.35
C ALA A 89 -15.06 6.45 6.44
N GLU A 90 -14.19 5.83 7.24
CA GLU A 90 -12.76 6.17 7.29
C GLU A 90 -12.00 5.66 6.06
N ILE A 91 -12.18 4.39 5.67
CA ILE A 91 -11.57 3.84 4.44
C ILE A 91 -12.20 4.52 3.22
N ILE A 92 -13.51 4.72 3.23
CA ILE A 92 -14.20 5.47 2.19
C ILE A 92 -13.83 6.95 2.20
N SER A 93 -13.49 7.60 3.32
CA SER A 93 -12.99 9.00 3.27
C SER A 93 -11.52 9.06 2.84
N PHE A 94 -10.76 8.01 3.11
CA PHE A 94 -9.35 7.90 2.72
C PHE A 94 -9.21 7.65 1.22
N TYR A 95 -10.02 6.74 0.67
CA TYR A 95 -10.07 6.40 -0.76
C TYR A 95 -11.12 7.19 -1.54
N GLY A 96 -12.15 7.72 -0.88
CA GLY A 96 -13.30 8.40 -1.47
C GLY A 96 -13.10 9.91 -1.48
N ARG A 97 -12.25 10.31 -2.40
CA ARG A 97 -12.83 10.80 -3.64
C ARG A 97 -12.45 9.76 -4.67
N ARG A 98 -13.42 9.16 -5.37
CA ARG A 98 -13.12 8.64 -6.72
C ARG A 98 -12.35 9.75 -7.39
N ARG A 99 -11.03 9.58 -7.52
CA ARG A 99 -10.19 10.51 -8.24
C ARG A 99 -10.78 10.53 -9.63
N LYS A 100 -11.58 11.57 -9.94
CA LYS A 100 -12.12 11.77 -11.29
C LYS A 100 -10.97 11.97 -12.30
N ASP A 101 -9.76 12.17 -11.78
CA ASP A 101 -8.46 12.27 -12.41
C ASP A 101 -7.71 10.92 -12.55
N TYR A 102 -8.19 9.81 -11.98
CA TYR A 102 -7.59 8.49 -12.22
C TYR A 102 -8.09 7.91 -13.53
N ASP A 103 -7.58 8.44 -14.64
CA ASP A 103 -7.82 7.88 -15.96
C ASP A 103 -6.98 6.59 -16.14
N TYR A 104 -7.63 5.44 -15.97
CA TYR A 104 -7.07 4.10 -16.25
C TYR A 104 -6.47 3.97 -17.67
N LYS A 105 -6.68 4.95 -18.57
CA LYS A 105 -6.25 4.93 -19.97
C LYS A 105 -4.97 5.71 -20.31
N THR A 106 -4.28 6.39 -19.37
CA THR A 106 -3.14 7.26 -19.76
C THR A 106 -1.73 6.76 -19.41
N SER A 107 -1.58 5.66 -18.67
CA SER A 107 -0.25 5.12 -18.30
C SER A 107 0.13 3.84 -19.04
N ARG A 108 -0.15 3.74 -20.34
CA ARG A 108 0.53 2.77 -21.21
C ARG A 108 1.36 3.55 -22.22
N PRO A 109 2.71 3.45 -22.25
CA PRO A 109 3.39 3.66 -23.51
C PRO A 109 2.86 2.57 -24.45
N GLY A 110 2.27 2.98 -25.57
CA GLY A 110 1.84 2.05 -26.62
C GLY A 110 3.03 1.21 -27.14
N PRO A 111 2.74 0.15 -27.91
CA PRO A 111 3.79 -0.69 -28.52
C PRO A 111 4.74 0.12 -29.42
#